data_AF-A0A084SZN7-F1
#
_entry.id   AF-A0A084SZN7-F1
#
_cell.length_a   1.000
_cell.length_b   1.000
_cell.length_c   1.000
_cell.angle_alpha   90.00
_cell.angle_beta   90.00
_cell.angle_gamma   90.00
#
_symmetry.space_group_name_H-M   'P 1'
#
loop_
_entity.id
_entity.type
_entity.pdbx_description
1 polymer ?
#
loop_
_entity_poly.entity_id
_entity_poly.type
_entity_poly.pdbx_seq_one_letter_code
_entity_poly.pdbx_strand_id
1 'polypeptide(L)'
;MSCLALTLASTGCPSSPTEPPPDGGTDAGTDAGVPPDVTGQLDMLSLTTAGEVRRPVDLTTTAPKALVEEGGTFVTHEGVGKADGTFVIPNVPAGPYYLSFDPTTFVVTDSREVKLSTNTSIGRPDAATQPADISGATIVFDLDNLHPYQSTDGLTLYSTNLNVARYRLAPSTTPGDTSGTFTYTVRTGQPLIDPAQGDRVLLTQLTSRTAPIEGGGTLSYRSVSRSFEAPEFQSKPGETQTISGTMAEPPALTAPLHWDMAAFRNLAPAIHPRASVAAQVMIVDVQPMPHTYGTISPIPLLVEIGLPPLVDELRTTLTYANPYPASWMPVGTTETAFAVTYQLPGTETPAIIAGSASHSEQFPGFFSGKIAPEFSTVQQPRIEGMDAQQPVTLTTTTPELSWVAPPPVPGERYHYIVFIHELSVEGSATVSQYVGSIRTNDTRTRLPPGLLSSGRSYVFTFDVNTTPDNDILQQVFNLPIPISGVLSLSEIITVQ
;
A
#
# COMPACT_ATOMS: atom_id res chain seq x y z
N MET A 1 -44.57 25.94 11.89
CA MET A 1 -44.20 26.90 12.95
C MET A 1 -42.90 27.56 12.54
N SER A 2 -42.95 28.89 12.40
CA SER A 2 -41.90 29.94 12.30
C SER A 2 -40.50 29.54 11.78
N CYS A 3 -39.97 30.03 10.66
CA CYS A 3 -39.86 31.38 10.09
C CYS A 3 -39.04 32.36 10.97
N LEU A 4 -37.83 32.72 10.53
CA LEU A 4 -37.29 34.07 10.71
C LEU A 4 -36.22 34.37 9.63
N ALA A 5 -36.52 35.40 8.84
CA ALA A 5 -35.63 36.11 7.93
C ALA A 5 -35.09 37.37 8.62
N LEU A 6 -33.98 37.92 8.13
CA LEU A 6 -33.60 39.31 8.42
C LEU A 6 -33.02 39.98 7.16
N THR A 7 -33.56 41.15 6.84
CA THR A 7 -33.22 41.99 5.68
C THR A 7 -32.89 43.42 6.12
N LEU A 8 -31.92 44.01 5.41
CA LEU A 8 -31.78 45.42 4.97
C LEU A 8 -31.49 46.55 5.97
N ALA A 9 -30.43 47.32 5.66
CA ALA A 9 -30.52 48.78 5.50
C ALA A 9 -29.38 49.35 4.62
N SER A 10 -29.74 50.25 3.72
CA SER A 10 -28.90 51.04 2.81
C SER A 10 -28.93 52.53 3.20
N THR A 11 -27.82 53.27 3.07
CA THR A 11 -27.82 54.74 3.00
C THR A 11 -26.65 55.29 2.17
N GLY A 12 -26.99 55.93 1.03
CA GLY A 12 -26.64 57.33 0.66
C GLY A 12 -25.20 57.86 0.63
N CYS A 13 -24.81 58.38 -0.55
CA CYS A 13 -23.58 59.06 -0.98
C CYS A 13 -23.35 60.47 -0.35
N PRO A 14 -22.16 61.11 -0.47
CA PRO A 14 -21.92 62.01 -1.63
C PRO A 14 -20.46 62.16 -2.16
N SER A 15 -20.38 62.37 -3.49
CA SER A 15 -19.48 63.20 -4.35
C SER A 15 -17.97 63.41 -4.07
N SER A 16 -17.23 63.27 -5.18
CA SER A 16 -15.79 63.40 -5.52
C SER A 16 -14.95 64.58 -4.97
N PRO A 17 -13.61 64.48 -5.12
CA PRO A 17 -12.95 65.31 -6.13
C PRO A 17 -12.01 64.55 -7.09
N THR A 18 -11.87 65.13 -8.27
CA THR A 18 -11.05 64.81 -9.46
C THR A 18 -9.62 64.36 -9.22
N GLU A 19 -9.24 63.23 -9.82
CA GLU A 19 -7.87 62.74 -10.00
C GLU A 19 -7.41 63.00 -11.46
N PRO A 20 -6.16 63.44 -11.71
CA PRO A 20 -5.65 63.73 -13.05
C PRO A 20 -5.42 62.44 -13.86
N PRO A 21 -5.40 62.53 -15.21
CA PRO A 21 -5.26 61.35 -16.06
C PRO A 21 -3.90 60.68 -15.86
N PRO A 22 -3.84 59.34 -15.69
CA PRO A 22 -2.58 58.63 -15.72
C PRO A 22 -2.00 58.71 -17.14
N ASP A 23 -0.76 59.15 -17.17
CA ASP A 23 0.12 59.19 -18.32
C ASP A 23 0.34 57.77 -18.87
N GLY A 24 0.10 57.63 -20.17
CA GLY A 24 0.31 56.41 -20.94
C GLY A 24 1.81 56.09 -21.07
N GLY A 25 2.38 55.48 -20.04
CA GLY A 25 3.62 54.73 -20.13
C GLY A 25 3.34 53.32 -20.61
N THR A 26 3.51 53.08 -21.91
CA THR A 26 3.59 51.73 -22.47
C THR A 26 4.84 51.02 -21.96
N ASP A 27 4.74 50.34 -20.83
CA ASP A 27 5.70 49.32 -20.41
C ASP A 27 5.09 47.94 -20.69
N ALA A 28 5.05 47.61 -21.98
CA ALA A 28 4.68 46.27 -22.47
C ALA A 28 5.95 45.45 -22.68
N GLY A 29 6.77 45.34 -21.65
CA GLY A 29 7.66 44.22 -21.44
C GLY A 29 7.06 43.38 -20.32
N THR A 30 6.12 42.50 -20.63
CA THR A 30 5.81 41.40 -19.71
C THR A 30 7.08 40.57 -19.62
N ASP A 31 7.89 40.87 -18.61
CA ASP A 31 8.86 39.95 -18.05
C ASP A 31 8.03 38.71 -17.71
N ALA A 32 8.04 37.73 -18.62
CA ALA A 32 7.42 36.44 -18.40
C ALA A 32 8.25 35.83 -17.28
N GLY A 33 7.86 36.15 -16.04
CA GLY A 33 8.62 35.86 -14.85
C GLY A 33 9.09 34.43 -14.91
N VAL A 34 10.38 34.23 -14.69
CA VAL A 34 11.01 32.91 -14.66
C VAL A 34 10.09 31.98 -13.87
N PRO A 35 9.60 30.88 -14.47
CA PRO A 35 8.72 29.95 -13.78
C PRO A 35 9.36 29.57 -12.43
N PRO A 36 8.60 29.59 -11.33
CA PRO A 36 9.17 29.30 -10.02
C PRO A 36 9.78 27.90 -10.02
N ASP A 37 10.95 27.78 -9.40
CA ASP A 37 11.62 26.51 -9.21
C ASP A 37 10.70 25.50 -8.51
N VAL A 38 10.85 24.21 -8.83
CA VAL A 38 10.23 23.15 -8.03
C VAL A 38 11.11 22.93 -6.82
N THR A 39 10.53 23.04 -5.63
CA THR A 39 11.23 22.80 -4.38
C THR A 39 10.54 21.69 -3.60
N GLY A 40 11.27 21.04 -2.71
CA GLY A 40 10.65 20.04 -1.88
C GLY A 40 11.55 19.44 -0.82
N GLN A 41 10.99 18.45 -0.13
CA GLN A 41 11.64 17.68 0.91
C GLN A 41 11.31 16.19 0.73
N LEU A 42 12.32 15.35 0.84
CA LEU A 42 12.20 13.90 0.87
C LEU A 42 12.63 13.37 2.24
N ASP A 43 11.68 12.82 2.98
CA ASP A 43 11.94 12.16 4.26
C ASP A 43 11.71 10.66 4.18
N MET A 44 12.34 9.91 5.07
CA MET A 44 11.90 8.59 5.50
C MET A 44 10.96 8.78 6.70
N LEU A 45 9.72 8.32 6.56
CA LEU A 45 8.73 8.33 7.64
C LEU A 45 8.78 7.00 8.39
N SER A 46 9.09 7.06 9.68
CA SER A 46 9.02 5.91 10.58
C SER A 46 7.94 6.14 11.62
N LEU A 47 7.07 5.15 11.82
CA LEU A 47 5.98 5.20 12.77
C LEU A 47 6.32 4.34 13.99
N THR A 48 6.48 5.01 15.14
CA THR A 48 6.88 4.39 16.40
C THR A 48 5.75 4.48 17.42
N THR A 49 5.81 3.70 18.50
CA THR A 49 4.82 3.80 19.59
C THR A 49 4.82 5.18 20.27
N ALA A 50 5.87 5.98 20.07
CA ALA A 50 5.98 7.36 20.54
C ALA A 50 5.48 8.41 19.52
N GLY A 51 5.15 8.02 18.29
CA GLY A 51 4.68 8.88 17.22
C GLY A 51 5.52 8.83 15.93
N GLU A 52 5.32 9.81 15.06
CA GLU A 52 6.08 9.98 13.83
C GLU A 52 7.55 10.35 14.11
N VAL A 53 8.47 9.67 13.42
CA VAL A 53 9.88 10.05 13.33
C VAL A 53 10.19 10.27 11.85
N ARG A 54 10.53 11.50 11.48
CA ARG A 54 10.97 11.86 10.13
C ARG A 54 12.48 12.00 10.10
N ARG A 55 13.11 11.28 9.18
CA ARG A 55 14.54 11.44 8.91
C ARG A 55 14.73 11.91 7.47
N PRO A 56 15.43 13.01 7.25
CA PRO A 56 15.72 13.42 5.89
C PRO A 56 16.53 12.36 5.15
N VAL A 57 16.19 12.13 3.88
CA VAL A 57 16.98 11.29 2.99
C VAL A 57 18.16 12.11 2.50
N ASP A 58 19.39 11.61 2.61
CA ASP A 58 20.55 12.31 2.04
C ASP A 58 20.49 12.27 0.51
N LEU A 59 20.16 13.41 -0.09
CA LEU A 59 20.04 13.57 -1.54
C LEU A 59 21.34 14.09 -2.20
N THR A 60 22.47 14.17 -1.49
CA THR A 60 23.73 14.67 -2.06
C THR A 60 24.27 13.80 -3.20
N THR A 61 23.85 12.54 -3.26
CA THR A 61 24.21 11.58 -4.32
C THR A 61 23.05 11.23 -5.26
N THR A 62 21.85 11.75 -4.97
CA THR A 62 20.63 11.50 -5.74
C THR A 62 20.12 12.81 -6.32
N ALA A 63 20.38 13.03 -7.60
CA ALA A 63 19.89 14.21 -8.31
C ALA A 63 18.39 14.03 -8.63
N PRO A 64 17.49 14.84 -8.04
CA PRO A 64 16.08 14.79 -8.40
C PRO A 64 15.87 15.36 -9.80
N LYS A 65 14.89 14.82 -10.52
CA LYS A 65 14.60 15.20 -11.91
C LYS A 65 13.14 15.55 -12.08
N ALA A 66 12.88 16.56 -12.90
CA ALA A 66 11.56 16.83 -13.44
C ALA A 66 11.60 16.62 -14.96
N LEU A 67 10.79 15.71 -15.47
CA LEU A 67 10.65 15.49 -16.91
C LEU A 67 9.36 16.15 -17.37
N VAL A 68 9.44 17.02 -18.36
CA VAL A 68 8.31 17.76 -18.92
C VAL A 68 8.04 17.26 -20.33
N GLU A 69 6.78 16.92 -20.61
CA GLU A 69 6.38 16.48 -21.95
C GLU A 69 6.29 17.68 -22.91
N GLU A 70 7.05 17.62 -24.00
CA GLU A 70 7.05 18.62 -25.07
C GLU A 70 6.95 17.92 -26.44
N GLY A 71 5.80 18.08 -27.10
CA GLY A 71 5.58 17.54 -28.45
C GLY A 71 5.76 16.02 -28.55
N GLY A 72 5.42 15.28 -27.49
CA GLY A 72 5.56 13.82 -27.42
C GLY A 72 6.97 13.33 -27.05
N THR A 73 7.89 14.23 -26.73
CA THR A 73 9.20 13.90 -26.14
C THR A 73 9.32 14.48 -24.73
N PHE A 74 10.38 14.15 -24.00
CA PHE A 74 10.62 14.66 -22.65
C PHE A 74 11.84 15.56 -22.59
N VAL A 75 11.67 16.73 -21.98
CA VAL A 75 12.78 17.60 -21.57
C VAL A 75 13.05 17.36 -20.09
N THR A 76 14.29 16.99 -19.77
CA THR A 76 14.72 16.73 -18.39
C THR A 76 15.30 17.98 -17.77
N HIS A 77 14.76 18.36 -16.62
CA HIS A 77 15.30 19.39 -15.74
C HIS A 77 15.99 18.70 -14.55
N GLU A 78 17.30 18.88 -14.45
CA GLU A 78 18.11 18.32 -13.38
C GLU A 78 18.06 19.24 -12.16
N GLY A 79 17.82 18.65 -10.98
CA GLY A 79 17.84 19.34 -9.71
C GLY A 79 19.06 19.05 -8.87
N VAL A 80 19.11 19.71 -7.72
CA VAL A 80 20.14 19.52 -6.70
C VAL A 80 19.46 19.16 -5.39
N GLY A 81 19.84 18.01 -4.84
CA GLY A 81 19.46 17.57 -3.51
C GLY A 81 20.51 17.92 -2.46
N LYS A 82 20.09 17.97 -1.20
CA LYS A 82 20.96 18.24 -0.04
C LYS A 82 20.88 17.10 0.98
N ALA A 83 21.83 17.08 1.91
CA ALA A 83 21.89 16.09 2.97
C ALA A 83 20.73 16.20 3.98
N ASP A 84 20.05 17.35 4.02
CA ASP A 84 18.86 17.60 4.84
C ASP A 84 17.55 17.20 4.15
N GLY A 85 17.61 16.40 3.07
CA GLY A 85 16.45 15.94 2.31
C GLY A 85 15.76 17.00 1.46
N THR A 86 16.19 18.27 1.54
CA THR A 86 15.64 19.32 0.68
C THR A 86 16.21 19.25 -0.72
N PHE A 87 15.42 19.68 -1.70
CA PHE A 87 15.86 19.77 -3.09
C PHE A 87 15.25 20.96 -3.84
N VAL A 88 15.92 21.34 -4.92
CA VAL A 88 15.46 22.35 -5.88
C VAL A 88 15.70 21.85 -7.30
N ILE A 89 14.70 21.96 -8.17
CA ILE A 89 14.78 21.70 -9.61
C ILE A 89 14.46 23.02 -10.33
N PRO A 90 15.48 23.69 -10.90
CA PRO A 90 15.29 25.01 -11.47
C PRO A 90 14.65 24.96 -12.86
N ASN A 91 14.01 26.08 -13.22
CA ASN A 91 13.51 26.35 -14.58
C ASN A 91 12.49 25.32 -15.13
N VAL A 92 11.66 24.71 -14.28
CA VAL A 92 10.60 23.79 -14.73
C VAL A 92 9.41 24.61 -15.26
N PRO A 93 9.02 24.50 -16.54
CA PRO A 93 7.86 25.21 -17.10
C PRO A 93 6.56 24.94 -16.34
N ALA A 94 5.66 25.93 -16.30
CA ALA A 94 4.33 25.80 -15.69
C ALA A 94 3.55 24.62 -16.31
N GLY A 95 2.92 23.81 -15.46
CA GLY A 95 2.15 22.62 -15.87
C GLY A 95 2.64 21.34 -15.21
N PRO A 96 2.03 20.20 -15.57
CA PRO A 96 2.38 18.91 -15.02
C PRO A 96 3.77 18.46 -15.48
N TYR A 97 4.48 17.78 -14.59
CA TYR A 97 5.79 17.19 -14.84
C TYR A 97 5.91 15.85 -14.10
N TYR A 98 6.87 15.04 -14.52
CA TYR A 98 7.18 13.75 -13.91
C TYR A 98 8.35 13.95 -12.95
N LEU A 99 8.07 13.91 -11.65
CA LEU A 99 9.07 13.95 -10.60
C LEU A 99 9.67 12.57 -10.39
N SER A 100 11.00 12.48 -10.32
CA SER A 100 11.73 11.24 -10.09
C SER A 100 12.98 11.46 -9.24
N PHE A 101 13.23 10.52 -8.33
CA PHE A 101 14.48 10.40 -7.54
C PHE A 101 15.26 9.13 -7.91
N ASP A 102 14.65 8.25 -8.70
CA ASP A 102 15.22 7.01 -9.20
C ASP A 102 14.71 6.77 -10.63
N PRO A 103 15.44 6.01 -11.47
CA PRO A 103 15.13 5.91 -12.89
C PRO A 103 13.85 5.11 -13.21
N THR A 104 13.19 4.51 -12.21
CA THR A 104 12.07 3.58 -12.44
C THR A 104 10.75 4.06 -11.88
N THR A 105 10.74 5.04 -10.96
CA THR A 105 9.54 5.52 -10.27
C THR A 105 9.28 6.99 -10.57
N PHE A 106 8.08 7.28 -11.07
CA PHE A 106 7.67 8.64 -11.44
C PHE A 106 6.36 9.04 -10.77
N VAL A 107 6.31 10.29 -10.29
CA VAL A 107 5.10 10.93 -9.77
C VAL A 107 4.73 12.09 -10.68
N VAL A 108 3.54 12.05 -11.29
CA VAL A 108 3.03 13.12 -12.14
C VAL A 108 2.32 14.15 -11.26
N THR A 109 2.80 15.39 -11.27
CA THR A 109 2.24 16.49 -10.47
C THR A 109 2.51 17.83 -11.13
N ASP A 110 1.74 18.85 -10.77
CA ASP A 110 1.96 20.26 -11.11
C ASP A 110 2.34 21.10 -9.87
N SER A 111 2.49 20.48 -8.69
CA SER A 111 2.90 21.17 -7.47
C SER A 111 4.31 21.76 -7.60
N ARG A 112 4.55 22.91 -6.98
CA ARG A 112 5.88 23.54 -6.91
C ARG A 112 6.56 23.38 -5.55
N GLU A 113 5.80 22.96 -4.56
CA GLU A 113 6.29 22.62 -3.23
C GLU A 113 5.87 21.19 -2.94
N VAL A 114 6.83 20.26 -3.00
CA VAL A 114 6.55 18.84 -2.88
C VAL A 114 7.13 18.31 -1.57
N LYS A 115 6.28 17.75 -0.72
CA LYS A 115 6.74 17.02 0.47
C LYS A 115 6.49 15.55 0.25
N LEU A 116 7.54 14.78 0.13
CA LEU A 116 7.46 13.35 -0.12
C LEU A 116 7.96 12.59 1.09
N SER A 117 7.31 11.47 1.37
CA SER A 117 7.83 10.47 2.30
C SER A 117 8.09 9.17 1.54
N THR A 118 9.34 8.73 1.54
CA THR A 118 9.73 7.40 1.07
C THR A 118 9.49 6.37 2.18
N ASN A 119 9.14 5.15 1.77
CA ASN A 119 9.10 3.95 2.61
C ASN A 119 8.58 4.20 4.02
N THR A 120 7.27 4.49 4.15
CA THR A 120 6.62 4.53 5.45
C THR A 120 6.86 3.20 6.15
N SER A 121 7.75 3.22 7.14
CA SER A 121 8.16 2.04 7.89
C SER A 121 7.52 2.10 9.25
N ILE A 122 7.11 0.94 9.78
CA ILE A 122 6.86 0.81 11.22
C ILE A 122 8.22 0.69 11.91
N GLY A 123 8.29 1.07 13.18
CA GLY A 123 9.44 0.87 14.05
C GLY A 123 10.46 2.00 14.01
N ARG A 124 11.35 2.00 15.00
CA ARG A 124 12.33 3.05 15.20
C ARG A 124 13.52 2.90 14.23
N PRO A 125 13.90 3.97 13.52
CA PRO A 125 14.95 3.90 12.51
C PRO A 125 16.38 3.87 13.11
N ASP A 126 16.56 4.00 14.42
CA ASP A 126 17.84 3.84 15.13
C ASP A 126 18.03 2.46 15.75
N ALA A 127 17.16 1.49 15.46
CA ALA A 127 17.31 0.15 16.00
C ALA A 127 18.66 -0.46 15.59
N ALA A 128 19.45 -0.90 16.57
CA ALA A 128 20.65 -1.68 16.30
C ALA A 128 20.25 -2.96 15.57
N THR A 129 20.98 -3.34 14.52
CA THR A 129 20.66 -4.50 13.71
C THR A 129 21.64 -5.65 13.96
N GLN A 130 21.17 -6.86 13.71
CA GLN A 130 22.01 -8.06 13.73
C GLN A 130 23.12 -7.95 12.68
N PRO A 131 24.41 -8.01 13.07
CA PRO A 131 25.53 -7.94 12.14
C PRO A 131 25.59 -9.13 11.18
N ALA A 132 26.29 -8.96 10.06
CA ALA A 132 26.47 -10.00 9.03
C ALA A 132 27.55 -11.02 9.40
N ASP A 133 28.49 -10.63 10.25
CA ASP A 133 29.68 -11.38 10.66
C ASP A 133 29.50 -12.15 11.97
N ILE A 134 28.33 -12.01 12.62
CA ILE A 134 27.99 -12.68 13.88
C ILE A 134 26.76 -13.55 13.67
N SER A 135 26.73 -14.73 14.30
CA SER A 135 25.54 -15.59 14.32
C SER A 135 24.31 -14.83 14.84
N GLY A 136 23.13 -15.19 14.33
CA GLY A 136 21.88 -14.55 14.71
C GLY A 136 21.57 -14.71 16.21
N ALA A 137 21.14 -13.62 16.85
CA ALA A 137 20.54 -13.70 18.19
C ALA A 137 19.36 -14.68 18.17
N THR A 138 19.32 -15.60 19.14
CA THR A 138 18.27 -16.63 19.22
C THR A 138 17.43 -16.41 20.48
N ILE A 139 16.13 -16.26 20.29
CA ILE A 139 15.17 -16.07 21.38
C ILE A 139 14.30 -17.33 21.44
N VAL A 140 14.30 -17.97 22.60
CA VAL A 140 13.56 -19.19 22.87
C VAL A 140 12.42 -18.84 23.81
N PHE A 141 11.17 -19.09 23.40
CA PHE A 141 9.98 -18.85 24.20
C PHE A 141 9.45 -20.18 24.76
N ASP A 142 9.50 -20.34 26.07
CA ASP A 142 8.93 -21.49 26.79
C ASP A 142 7.58 -21.07 27.36
N LEU A 143 6.50 -21.44 26.67
CA LEU A 143 5.16 -20.96 26.94
C LEU A 143 4.26 -22.07 27.46
N ASP A 144 3.58 -21.80 28.57
CA ASP A 144 2.50 -22.63 29.11
C ASP A 144 1.12 -22.02 28.82
N ASN A 145 0.06 -22.81 29.05
CA ASN A 145 -1.34 -22.43 28.83
C ASN A 145 -1.67 -22.06 27.37
N LEU A 146 -1.01 -22.75 26.43
CA LEU A 146 -1.45 -22.74 25.04
C LEU A 146 -2.89 -23.27 24.97
N HIS A 147 -3.66 -22.75 24.03
CA HIS A 147 -4.82 -23.51 23.56
C HIS A 147 -4.29 -24.82 22.97
N PRO A 148 -4.91 -25.99 23.24
CA PRO A 148 -4.39 -27.29 22.79
C PRO A 148 -3.93 -27.24 21.33
N TYR A 149 -2.62 -27.33 21.14
CA TYR A 149 -1.98 -26.96 19.88
C TYR A 149 -2.48 -27.84 18.73
N GLN A 150 -2.71 -27.24 17.57
CA GLN A 150 -3.00 -27.96 16.33
C GLN A 150 -1.96 -27.60 15.26
N SER A 151 -1.71 -28.51 14.31
CA SER A 151 -0.78 -28.25 13.20
C SER A 151 -1.20 -27.11 12.26
N THR A 152 -2.44 -26.63 12.39
CA THR A 152 -2.99 -25.50 11.63
C THR A 152 -2.91 -24.17 12.38
N ASP A 153 -2.57 -24.20 13.66
CA ASP A 153 -2.38 -23.01 14.49
C ASP A 153 -1.14 -22.23 14.03
N GLY A 154 -1.11 -20.95 14.36
CA GLY A 154 0.06 -20.10 14.13
C GLY A 154 0.43 -19.37 15.41
N LEU A 155 1.70 -19.46 15.82
CA LEU A 155 2.24 -18.53 16.81
C LEU A 155 2.87 -17.35 16.06
N THR A 156 2.37 -16.15 16.33
CA THR A 156 2.86 -14.90 15.74
C THR A 156 3.60 -14.10 16.80
N LEU A 157 4.81 -13.66 16.48
CA LEU A 157 5.57 -12.70 17.26
C LEU A 157 5.41 -11.31 16.63
N TYR A 158 5.18 -10.30 17.46
CA TYR A 158 5.03 -8.92 17.04
C TYR A 158 5.78 -7.95 17.95
N SER A 159 6.43 -6.95 17.34
CA SER A 159 6.99 -5.78 18.01
C SER A 159 6.82 -4.54 17.13
N THR A 160 5.89 -3.66 17.51
CA THR A 160 5.61 -2.41 16.78
C THR A 160 6.84 -1.52 16.68
N ASN A 161 7.57 -1.35 17.78
CA ASN A 161 8.67 -0.40 17.82
C ASN A 161 9.90 -0.87 17.02
N LEU A 162 9.90 -2.11 16.54
CA LEU A 162 10.99 -2.69 15.74
C LEU A 162 10.57 -3.16 14.36
N ASN A 163 9.31 -2.98 13.97
CA ASN A 163 8.80 -3.53 12.71
C ASN A 163 8.97 -5.06 12.57
N VAL A 164 8.99 -5.79 13.68
CA VAL A 164 9.18 -7.23 13.64
C VAL A 164 7.82 -7.89 13.70
N ALA A 165 7.45 -8.57 12.62
CA ALA A 165 6.46 -9.64 12.69
C ALA A 165 7.01 -10.94 12.14
N ARG A 166 6.75 -12.01 12.87
CA ARG A 166 7.06 -13.37 12.43
C ARG A 166 5.84 -14.23 12.61
N TYR A 167 5.31 -14.69 11.49
CA TYR A 167 4.19 -15.62 11.44
C TYR A 167 4.73 -17.04 11.51
N ARG A 168 4.03 -17.89 12.27
CA ARG A 168 4.29 -19.33 12.35
C ARG A 168 5.70 -19.64 12.86
N LEU A 169 6.02 -19.17 14.06
CA LEU A 169 7.21 -19.67 14.76
C LEU A 169 7.13 -21.19 14.87
N ALA A 170 8.20 -21.88 14.46
CA ALA A 170 8.24 -23.34 14.46
C ALA A 170 8.18 -23.85 15.91
N PRO A 171 7.17 -24.64 16.28
CA PRO A 171 7.11 -25.22 17.61
C PRO A 171 7.98 -26.46 17.71
N SER A 172 8.47 -26.75 18.92
CA SER A 172 8.86 -28.09 19.34
C SER A 172 7.72 -28.78 20.12
N THR A 173 6.49 -28.68 19.63
CA THR A 173 5.28 -29.25 20.25
C THR A 173 4.60 -30.26 19.34
N THR A 174 3.80 -31.13 19.95
CA THR A 174 2.92 -32.07 19.27
C THR A 174 1.46 -31.60 19.35
N PRO A 175 0.59 -32.00 18.40
CA PRO A 175 -0.83 -31.69 18.49
C PRO A 175 -1.46 -32.17 19.81
N GLY A 176 -2.18 -31.28 20.49
CA GLY A 176 -2.79 -31.52 21.80
C GLY A 176 -2.03 -30.90 22.98
N ASP A 177 -0.75 -30.54 22.80
CA ASP A 177 0.05 -29.94 23.85
C ASP A 177 -0.49 -28.57 24.27
N THR A 178 -0.48 -28.30 25.58
CA THR A 178 -0.87 -27.00 26.17
C THR A 178 0.33 -26.20 26.66
N SER A 179 1.54 -26.64 26.32
CA SER A 179 2.82 -26.01 26.64
C SER A 179 3.81 -26.26 25.50
N GLY A 180 4.79 -25.39 25.30
CA GLY A 180 5.72 -25.54 24.20
C GLY A 180 6.88 -24.58 24.17
N THR A 181 7.92 -24.99 23.45
CA THR A 181 9.08 -24.15 23.14
C THR A 181 9.03 -23.68 21.69
N PHE A 182 9.27 -22.38 21.49
CA PHE A 182 9.25 -21.73 20.18
C PHE A 182 10.50 -20.90 19.99
N THR A 183 11.14 -21.00 18.83
CA THR A 183 12.41 -20.31 18.58
C THR A 183 12.25 -19.24 17.52
N TYR A 184 12.75 -18.05 17.81
CA TYR A 184 12.93 -16.97 16.84
C TYR A 184 14.42 -16.62 16.73
N THR A 185 14.97 -16.70 15.52
CA THR A 185 16.35 -16.24 15.24
C THR A 185 16.29 -14.91 14.49
N VAL A 186 16.91 -13.89 15.06
CA VAL A 186 17.10 -12.57 14.44
C VAL A 186 18.11 -12.73 13.30
N ARG A 187 17.70 -12.42 12.07
CA ARG A 187 18.58 -12.55 10.89
C ARG A 187 19.41 -11.29 10.70
N THR A 188 20.53 -11.40 10.00
CA THR A 188 21.35 -10.26 9.57
C THR A 188 20.49 -9.12 9.02
N GLY A 189 20.77 -7.90 9.48
CA GLY A 189 20.06 -6.68 9.11
C GLY A 189 18.71 -6.49 9.82
N GLN A 190 18.20 -7.48 10.57
CA GLN A 190 16.98 -7.31 11.37
C GLN A 190 17.31 -6.61 12.69
N PRO A 191 16.37 -5.81 13.22
CA PRO A 191 16.59 -5.08 14.46
C PRO A 191 16.65 -6.02 15.67
N LEU A 192 17.51 -5.64 16.61
CA LEU A 192 17.64 -6.24 17.93
C LEU A 192 16.70 -5.54 18.91
N ILE A 193 16.19 -6.31 19.86
CA ILE A 193 15.30 -5.84 20.92
C ILE A 193 16.12 -5.12 21.99
N ASP A 194 15.72 -3.88 22.29
CA ASP A 194 16.24 -3.06 23.37
C ASP A 194 15.10 -2.47 24.21
N PRO A 195 14.83 -3.02 25.41
CA PRO A 195 13.69 -2.60 26.21
C PRO A 195 13.84 -1.16 26.72
N ALA A 196 15.08 -0.63 26.80
CA ALA A 196 15.35 0.74 27.21
C ALA A 196 14.89 1.76 26.16
N GLN A 197 14.69 1.33 24.91
CA GLN A 197 14.16 2.14 23.82
C GLN A 197 12.64 1.97 23.64
N GLY A 198 11.99 1.31 24.60
CA GLY A 198 10.54 1.04 24.56
C GLY A 198 10.16 -0.16 23.71
N ASP A 199 11.11 -1.00 23.31
CA ASP A 199 10.81 -2.21 22.55
C ASP A 199 10.03 -3.20 23.44
N ARG A 200 8.95 -3.75 22.89
CA ARG A 200 8.08 -4.73 23.54
C ARG A 200 7.79 -5.86 22.57
N VAL A 201 7.65 -7.07 23.09
CA VAL A 201 7.33 -8.26 22.29
C VAL A 201 6.01 -8.85 22.77
N LEU A 202 5.07 -8.98 21.86
CA LEU A 202 3.83 -9.72 22.07
C LEU A 202 3.86 -10.98 21.21
N LEU A 203 3.45 -12.11 21.81
CA LEU A 203 3.16 -13.34 21.11
C LEU A 203 1.67 -13.62 21.14
N THR A 204 1.12 -14.09 20.03
CA THR A 204 -0.28 -14.51 19.93
C THR A 204 -0.38 -15.88 19.30
N GLN A 205 -1.21 -16.75 19.86
CA GLN A 205 -1.60 -18.01 19.22
C GLN A 205 -2.89 -17.77 18.43
N LEU A 206 -2.80 -17.88 17.11
CA LEU A 206 -3.94 -18.01 16.22
C LEU A 206 -4.35 -19.48 16.18
N THR A 207 -5.61 -19.75 16.48
CA THR A 207 -6.18 -21.09 16.50
C THR A 207 -7.24 -21.25 15.42
N SER A 208 -7.31 -22.45 14.85
CA SER A 208 -8.39 -22.82 13.94
C SER A 208 -9.73 -22.84 14.65
N ARG A 209 -10.73 -22.20 14.03
CA ARG A 209 -12.11 -22.10 14.50
C ARG A 209 -13.07 -22.41 13.37
N THR A 210 -14.30 -22.71 13.75
CA THR A 210 -15.40 -22.89 12.82
C THR A 210 -16.58 -21.98 13.17
N ALA A 211 -17.33 -21.56 12.16
CA ALA A 211 -18.59 -20.85 12.33
C ALA A 211 -19.65 -21.40 11.35
N PRO A 212 -20.92 -21.50 11.75
CA PRO A 212 -21.99 -21.92 10.85
C PRO A 212 -22.23 -20.82 9.80
N ILE A 213 -22.48 -21.24 8.56
CA ILE A 213 -22.83 -20.32 7.47
C ILE A 213 -24.35 -20.30 7.31
N GLU A 214 -24.94 -19.11 7.18
CA GLU A 214 -26.36 -18.97 6.87
C GLU A 214 -26.66 -19.62 5.50
N GLY A 215 -27.70 -20.45 5.43
CA GLY A 215 -27.99 -21.26 4.23
C GLY A 215 -27.27 -22.61 4.18
N GLY A 216 -26.39 -22.90 5.15
CA GLY A 216 -25.77 -24.21 5.35
C GLY A 216 -24.26 -24.23 5.13
N GLY A 217 -23.60 -25.24 5.70
CA GLY A 217 -22.15 -25.39 5.66
C GLY A 217 -21.43 -24.81 6.88
N THR A 218 -20.11 -24.76 6.81
CA THR A 218 -19.24 -24.31 7.90
C THR A 218 -18.06 -23.54 7.33
N LEU A 219 -17.81 -22.37 7.91
CA LEU A 219 -16.63 -21.57 7.63
C LEU A 219 -15.50 -22.02 8.55
N SER A 220 -14.33 -22.34 7.99
CA SER A 220 -13.10 -22.47 8.75
C SER A 220 -12.33 -21.15 8.70
N TYR A 221 -11.83 -20.69 9.85
CA TYR A 221 -11.04 -19.47 9.97
C TYR A 221 -10.05 -19.60 11.12
N ARG A 222 -9.10 -18.68 11.21
CA ARG A 222 -8.20 -18.57 12.36
C ARG A 222 -8.47 -17.29 13.13
N SER A 223 -8.31 -17.35 14.44
CA SER A 223 -8.32 -16.13 15.26
C SER A 223 -7.48 -16.30 16.53
N VAL A 224 -7.10 -15.17 17.12
CA VAL A 224 -6.36 -15.15 18.40
C VAL A 224 -7.17 -15.85 19.49
N SER A 225 -6.55 -16.80 20.19
CA SER A 225 -7.11 -17.46 21.38
C SER A 225 -6.27 -17.25 22.63
N ARG A 226 -4.97 -17.04 22.47
CA ARG A 226 -4.02 -16.82 23.56
C ARG A 226 -3.05 -15.71 23.19
N SER A 227 -2.61 -14.95 24.18
CA SER A 227 -1.57 -13.93 24.02
C SER A 227 -0.58 -13.98 25.18
N PHE A 228 0.65 -13.59 24.92
CA PHE A 228 1.68 -13.43 25.95
C PHE A 228 2.48 -12.16 25.65
N GLU A 229 2.50 -11.23 26.59
CA GLU A 229 3.42 -10.10 26.56
C GLU A 229 4.70 -10.52 27.27
N ALA A 230 5.81 -10.53 26.53
CA ALA A 230 7.09 -10.92 27.10
C ALA A 230 7.55 -9.90 28.14
N PRO A 231 8.17 -10.34 29.25
CA PRO A 231 8.87 -9.42 30.13
C PRO A 231 9.97 -8.67 29.36
N GLU A 232 10.42 -7.53 29.86
CA GLU A 232 11.51 -6.78 29.22
C GLU A 232 12.78 -7.65 29.10
N PHE A 233 13.33 -7.72 27.89
CA PHE A 233 14.58 -8.41 27.60
C PHE A 233 15.34 -7.75 26.47
N GLN A 234 16.67 -7.88 26.48
CA GLN A 234 17.55 -7.34 25.45
C GLN A 234 18.17 -8.47 24.65
N SER A 235 17.94 -8.49 23.33
CA SER A 235 18.61 -9.45 22.46
C SER A 235 20.01 -8.96 22.08
N LYS A 236 20.99 -9.87 22.02
CA LYS A 236 22.37 -9.56 21.63
C LYS A 236 22.85 -10.50 20.53
N PRO A 237 23.66 -10.01 19.57
CA PRO A 237 24.19 -10.84 18.49
C PRO A 237 24.90 -12.09 19.02
N GLY A 238 24.57 -13.24 18.43
CA GLY A 238 25.17 -14.53 18.75
C GLY A 238 24.75 -15.14 20.09
N GLU A 239 23.96 -14.44 20.90
CA GLU A 239 23.46 -14.96 22.17
C GLU A 239 22.14 -15.71 22.00
N THR A 240 21.95 -16.75 22.81
CA THR A 240 20.65 -17.41 22.99
C THR A 240 20.05 -16.98 24.31
N GLN A 241 18.82 -16.48 24.29
CA GLN A 241 18.06 -16.10 25.47
C GLN A 241 16.76 -16.90 25.55
N THR A 242 16.46 -17.45 26.72
CA THR A 242 15.20 -18.13 27.00
C THR A 242 14.27 -17.21 27.78
N ILE A 243 13.04 -17.07 27.31
CA ILE A 243 11.95 -16.30 27.91
C ILE A 243 10.82 -17.27 28.22
N SER A 244 10.51 -17.46 29.50
CA SER A 244 9.43 -18.34 29.93
C SER A 244 8.21 -17.53 30.36
N GLY A 245 7.02 -18.07 30.14
CA GLY A 245 5.79 -17.40 30.55
C GLY A 245 4.52 -18.22 30.35
N THR A 246 3.41 -17.68 30.80
CA THR A 246 2.09 -18.29 30.66
C THR A 246 1.26 -17.42 29.73
N MET A 247 0.70 -17.99 28.67
CA MET A 247 -0.20 -17.25 27.80
C MET A 247 -1.54 -17.00 28.52
N ALA A 248 -2.11 -15.81 28.32
CA ALA A 248 -3.41 -15.42 28.82
C ALA A 248 -4.48 -15.60 27.74
N GLU A 249 -5.72 -15.83 28.16
CA GLU A 249 -6.90 -15.79 27.31
C GLU A 249 -7.41 -14.34 27.22
N PRO A 250 -7.36 -13.68 26.04
CA PRO A 250 -7.87 -12.33 25.90
C PRO A 250 -9.41 -12.33 25.86
N PRO A 251 -10.06 -11.17 26.11
CA PRO A 251 -11.52 -11.07 26.03
C PRO A 251 -12.05 -11.50 24.66
N ALA A 252 -13.07 -12.34 24.66
CA ALA A 252 -13.76 -12.77 23.45
C ALA A 252 -14.66 -11.64 22.91
N LEU A 253 -14.64 -11.49 21.60
CA LEU A 253 -15.41 -10.53 20.82
C LEU A 253 -16.18 -11.28 19.72
N THR A 254 -17.27 -10.67 19.26
CA THR A 254 -18.07 -11.19 18.15
C THR A 254 -18.29 -10.13 17.10
N ALA A 255 -18.28 -10.53 15.83
CA ALA A 255 -18.59 -9.64 14.71
C ALA A 255 -19.45 -10.34 13.65
N PRO A 256 -20.55 -9.71 13.18
CA PRO A 256 -21.30 -10.22 12.04
C PRO A 256 -20.48 -10.04 10.76
N LEU A 257 -20.37 -11.10 9.96
CA LEU A 257 -19.74 -11.05 8.64
C LEU A 257 -20.83 -11.20 7.57
N HIS A 258 -20.83 -10.28 6.61
CA HIS A 258 -21.62 -10.35 5.40
C HIS A 258 -20.77 -9.94 4.21
N TRP A 259 -20.25 -10.93 3.48
CA TRP A 259 -19.32 -10.71 2.36
C TRP A 259 -19.93 -11.20 1.04
N ASP A 260 -20.13 -10.28 0.09
CA ASP A 260 -20.58 -10.56 -1.27
C ASP A 260 -19.40 -11.03 -2.12
N MET A 261 -19.00 -12.27 -1.93
CA MET A 261 -17.85 -12.86 -2.61
C MET A 261 -18.06 -12.94 -4.13
N ALA A 262 -19.30 -13.14 -4.58
CA ALA A 262 -19.65 -13.15 -6.01
C ALA A 262 -19.40 -11.79 -6.66
N ALA A 263 -19.75 -10.67 -6.00
CA ALA A 263 -19.50 -9.34 -6.54
C ALA A 263 -18.02 -9.11 -6.87
N PHE A 264 -17.11 -9.55 -6.02
CA PHE A 264 -15.67 -9.50 -6.32
C PHE A 264 -15.31 -10.40 -7.51
N ARG A 265 -15.72 -11.67 -7.52
CA ARG A 265 -15.39 -12.62 -8.61
C ARG A 265 -15.88 -12.13 -9.98
N ASN A 266 -17.02 -11.44 -10.01
CA ASN A 266 -17.61 -10.90 -11.23
C ASN A 266 -16.78 -9.75 -11.85
N LEU A 267 -15.76 -9.23 -11.17
CA LEU A 267 -14.80 -8.27 -11.73
C LEU A 267 -13.79 -8.93 -12.68
N ALA A 268 -13.63 -10.26 -12.69
CA ALA A 268 -12.61 -10.94 -13.49
C ALA A 268 -12.58 -10.49 -14.97
N PRO A 269 -13.72 -10.42 -15.70
CA PRO A 269 -13.70 -10.01 -17.10
C PRO A 269 -13.25 -8.55 -17.32
N ALA A 270 -13.49 -7.67 -16.34
CA ALA A 270 -13.06 -6.28 -16.40
C ALA A 270 -11.55 -6.14 -16.14
N ILE A 271 -10.99 -6.98 -15.26
CA ILE A 271 -9.57 -7.04 -14.93
C ILE A 271 -8.75 -7.49 -16.15
N HIS A 272 -9.13 -8.62 -16.75
CA HIS A 272 -8.54 -9.13 -17.98
C HIS A 272 -9.42 -10.26 -18.56
N PRO A 273 -9.58 -10.39 -19.89
CA PRO A 273 -10.41 -11.45 -20.49
C PRO A 273 -10.00 -12.89 -20.11
N ARG A 274 -8.73 -13.09 -19.76
CA ARG A 274 -8.15 -14.37 -19.29
C ARG A 274 -7.98 -14.48 -17.77
N ALA A 275 -8.43 -13.48 -17.00
CA ALA A 275 -8.33 -13.52 -15.55
C ALA A 275 -9.16 -14.67 -14.98
N SER A 276 -8.59 -15.35 -14.00
CA SER A 276 -9.27 -16.37 -13.20
C SER A 276 -9.09 -16.06 -11.72
N VAL A 277 -10.09 -16.39 -10.91
CA VAL A 277 -10.01 -16.19 -9.45
C VAL A 277 -8.99 -17.17 -8.89
N ALA A 278 -7.92 -16.64 -8.29
CA ALA A 278 -6.84 -17.42 -7.70
C ALA A 278 -7.07 -17.67 -6.22
N ALA A 279 -7.51 -16.65 -5.48
CA ALA A 279 -7.81 -16.75 -4.06
C ALA A 279 -8.83 -15.67 -3.64
N GLN A 280 -9.52 -15.92 -2.54
CA GLN A 280 -10.27 -14.92 -1.80
C GLN A 280 -9.84 -15.02 -0.34
N VAL A 281 -9.43 -13.90 0.24
CA VAL A 281 -8.96 -13.83 1.62
C VAL A 281 -9.68 -12.72 2.36
N MET A 282 -9.86 -12.91 3.66
CA MET A 282 -10.26 -11.85 4.56
C MET A 282 -9.36 -11.88 5.79
N ILE A 283 -8.87 -10.71 6.16
CA ILE A 283 -8.05 -10.52 7.34
C ILE A 283 -8.66 -9.42 8.20
N VAL A 284 -8.53 -9.58 9.51
CA VAL A 284 -8.75 -8.49 10.47
C VAL A 284 -7.47 -8.31 11.24
N ASP A 285 -6.94 -7.10 11.19
CA ASP A 285 -5.63 -6.74 11.68
C ASP A 285 -5.81 -5.58 12.67
N VAL A 286 -4.81 -5.29 13.49
CA VAL A 286 -4.86 -4.13 14.40
C VAL A 286 -3.74 -3.16 14.09
N GLN A 287 -4.10 -1.92 13.80
CA GLN A 287 -3.13 -0.88 13.52
C GLN A 287 -2.74 -0.14 14.81
N PRO A 288 -1.45 -0.10 15.16
CA PRO A 288 -0.97 0.65 16.31
C PRO A 288 -0.93 2.18 16.08
N MET A 289 -1.18 2.61 14.85
CA MET A 289 -1.04 4.00 14.40
C MET A 289 -2.36 4.53 13.83
N PRO A 290 -2.51 5.87 13.71
CA PRO A 290 -3.62 6.48 12.99
C PRO A 290 -3.80 5.92 11.58
N HIS A 291 -5.05 5.75 11.16
CA HIS A 291 -5.42 5.23 9.83
C HIS A 291 -5.05 6.16 8.66
N THR A 292 -4.71 7.42 8.95
CA THR A 292 -4.28 8.42 7.97
C THR A 292 -2.99 8.03 7.24
N TYR A 293 -2.25 7.04 7.75
CA TYR A 293 -1.05 6.48 7.11
C TYR A 293 -1.33 5.19 6.32
N GLY A 294 -2.58 4.78 6.19
CA GLY A 294 -2.97 3.61 5.41
C GLY A 294 -2.70 2.27 6.05
N THR A 295 -2.76 1.22 5.23
CA THR A 295 -2.37 -0.13 5.66
C THR A 295 -0.85 -0.23 5.72
N ILE A 296 -0.31 -0.43 6.91
CA ILE A 296 1.14 -0.45 7.15
C ILE A 296 1.50 -1.86 7.58
N SER A 297 2.49 -2.46 6.93
CA SER A 297 2.90 -3.83 7.21
C SER A 297 4.31 -3.87 7.81
N PRO A 298 4.60 -4.85 8.68
CA PRO A 298 3.69 -5.81 9.30
C PRO A 298 2.70 -5.25 10.34
N ILE A 299 1.49 -5.79 10.32
CA ILE A 299 0.43 -5.56 11.30
C ILE A 299 0.03 -6.86 12.01
N PRO A 300 -0.28 -6.81 13.31
CA PRO A 300 -0.76 -7.96 14.05
C PRO A 300 -2.14 -8.40 13.59
N LEU A 301 -2.31 -9.71 13.46
CA LEU A 301 -3.50 -10.36 12.91
C LEU A 301 -4.44 -10.85 14.03
N LEU A 302 -5.71 -10.45 13.97
CA LEU A 302 -6.79 -10.93 14.85
C LEU A 302 -7.55 -12.11 14.26
N VAL A 303 -7.88 -12.02 12.97
CA VAL A 303 -8.72 -12.98 12.25
C VAL A 303 -8.17 -13.21 10.85
N GLU A 304 -8.24 -14.44 10.37
CA GLU A 304 -7.86 -14.81 9.01
C GLU A 304 -8.82 -15.85 8.43
N ILE A 305 -9.36 -15.55 7.26
CA ILE A 305 -10.10 -16.47 6.40
C ILE A 305 -9.27 -16.62 5.13
N GLY A 306 -8.46 -17.67 5.06
CA GLY A 306 -7.53 -17.88 3.93
C GLY A 306 -8.13 -18.62 2.74
N LEU A 307 -9.09 -19.52 2.97
CA LEU A 307 -9.76 -20.33 1.94
C LEU A 307 -11.25 -20.47 2.31
N PRO A 308 -12.05 -19.41 2.09
CA PRO A 308 -13.48 -19.49 2.33
C PRO A 308 -14.12 -20.53 1.38
N PRO A 309 -15.25 -21.14 1.76
CA PRO A 309 -16.02 -21.93 0.82
C PRO A 309 -16.47 -21.06 -0.35
N LEU A 310 -16.55 -21.65 -1.54
CA LEU A 310 -17.04 -20.97 -2.74
C LEU A 310 -18.56 -20.82 -2.66
N VAL A 311 -18.99 -19.73 -2.02
CA VAL A 311 -20.38 -19.27 -1.96
C VAL A 311 -20.50 -17.89 -2.61
N ASP A 312 -21.71 -17.49 -2.97
CA ASP A 312 -21.95 -16.16 -3.52
C ASP A 312 -21.95 -15.08 -2.42
N GLU A 313 -22.68 -15.33 -1.35
CA GLU A 313 -22.66 -14.49 -0.14
C GLU A 313 -22.23 -15.34 1.06
N LEU A 314 -21.21 -14.88 1.79
CA LEU A 314 -20.80 -15.47 3.06
C LEU A 314 -21.41 -14.66 4.21
N ARG A 315 -22.37 -15.27 4.90
CA ARG A 315 -23.05 -14.71 6.07
C ARG A 315 -22.82 -15.57 7.30
N THR A 316 -22.22 -15.01 8.34
CA THR A 316 -21.93 -15.71 9.59
C THR A 316 -21.67 -14.73 10.74
N THR A 317 -21.43 -15.24 11.95
CA THR A 317 -20.90 -14.47 13.07
C THR A 317 -19.56 -15.06 13.47
N LEU A 318 -18.53 -14.24 13.42
CA LEU A 318 -17.17 -14.60 13.84
C LEU A 318 -17.03 -14.39 15.34
N THR A 319 -16.29 -15.27 16.01
CA THR A 319 -15.85 -15.08 17.40
C THR A 319 -14.34 -15.04 17.41
N TYR A 320 -13.76 -13.97 17.95
CA TYR A 320 -12.32 -13.73 17.99
C TYR A 320 -11.91 -13.11 19.33
N ALA A 321 -10.63 -12.80 19.51
CA ALA A 321 -10.15 -12.08 20.69
C ALA A 321 -9.19 -10.96 20.26
N ASN A 322 -9.10 -9.89 21.05
CA ASN A 322 -8.19 -8.79 20.80
C ASN A 322 -7.32 -8.54 22.06
N PRO A 323 -6.04 -8.96 22.05
CA PRO A 323 -5.12 -8.71 23.17
C PRO A 323 -4.43 -7.34 23.11
N TYR A 324 -4.64 -6.55 22.07
CA TYR A 324 -3.92 -5.30 21.84
C TYR A 324 -4.56 -4.13 22.61
N PRO A 325 -3.80 -3.04 22.86
CA PRO A 325 -4.35 -1.84 23.47
C PRO A 325 -5.58 -1.33 22.73
N ALA A 326 -6.58 -0.83 23.46
CA ALA A 326 -7.80 -0.30 22.87
C ALA A 326 -7.59 0.95 21.99
N SER A 327 -6.42 1.60 22.09
CA SER A 327 -6.01 2.69 21.20
C SER A 327 -5.60 2.19 19.81
N TRP A 328 -5.33 0.90 19.65
CA TRP A 328 -5.00 0.31 18.36
C TRP A 328 -6.29 -0.03 17.63
N MET A 329 -6.41 0.42 16.39
CA MET A 329 -7.65 0.34 15.64
C MET A 329 -7.72 -0.95 14.82
N PRO A 330 -8.75 -1.80 14.98
CA PRO A 330 -8.97 -2.90 14.08
C PRO A 330 -9.36 -2.43 12.68
N VAL A 331 -8.75 -3.05 11.67
CA VAL A 331 -9.04 -2.84 10.25
C VAL A 331 -9.36 -4.19 9.64
N GLY A 332 -10.47 -4.26 8.92
CA GLY A 332 -10.80 -5.43 8.12
C GLY A 332 -10.41 -5.19 6.68
N THR A 333 -9.85 -6.21 6.03
CA THR A 333 -9.54 -6.20 4.60
C THR A 333 -10.08 -7.48 3.98
N THR A 334 -10.85 -7.34 2.90
CA THR A 334 -11.13 -8.44 1.96
C THR A 334 -10.34 -8.25 0.69
N GLU A 335 -9.79 -9.32 0.15
CA GLU A 335 -9.11 -9.30 -1.14
C GLU A 335 -9.52 -10.52 -1.98
N THR A 336 -9.80 -10.28 -3.25
CA THR A 336 -9.90 -11.32 -4.26
C THR A 336 -8.71 -11.17 -5.20
N ALA A 337 -7.82 -12.15 -5.19
CA ALA A 337 -6.69 -12.23 -6.09
C ALA A 337 -7.11 -12.94 -7.37
N PHE A 338 -6.68 -12.39 -8.51
CA PHE A 338 -6.88 -12.94 -9.84
C PHE A 338 -5.53 -13.33 -10.43
N ALA A 339 -5.48 -14.40 -11.22
CA ALA A 339 -4.30 -14.80 -11.95
C ALA A 339 -4.52 -14.62 -13.46
N VAL A 340 -3.54 -13.98 -14.11
CA VAL A 340 -3.41 -13.96 -15.58
C VAL A 340 -2.07 -14.60 -15.93
N THR A 341 -2.11 -15.58 -16.83
CA THR A 341 -0.91 -16.31 -17.29
C THR A 341 -0.33 -15.64 -18.53
N TYR A 342 0.99 -15.49 -18.60
CA TYR A 342 1.69 -14.94 -19.77
C TYR A 342 2.77 -15.92 -20.20
N GLN A 343 2.80 -16.25 -21.48
CA GLN A 343 3.75 -17.21 -22.04
C GLN A 343 4.40 -16.62 -23.29
N LEU A 344 5.71 -16.43 -23.24
CA LEU A 344 6.49 -16.02 -24.39
C LEU A 344 6.77 -17.21 -25.32
N PRO A 345 6.94 -16.97 -26.64
CA PRO A 345 7.32 -18.00 -27.58
C PRO A 345 8.58 -18.77 -27.15
N GLY A 346 8.55 -20.09 -27.27
CA GLY A 346 9.69 -20.96 -26.91
C GLY A 346 9.79 -21.34 -25.43
N THR A 347 8.81 -20.94 -24.59
CA THR A 347 8.75 -21.34 -23.18
C THR A 347 7.66 -22.37 -22.93
N GLU A 348 7.81 -23.18 -21.89
CA GLU A 348 6.84 -24.18 -21.43
C GLU A 348 6.17 -23.78 -20.12
N THR A 349 6.86 -23.00 -19.27
CA THR A 349 6.34 -22.51 -17.99
C THR A 349 5.94 -21.05 -18.12
N PRO A 350 4.65 -20.70 -17.96
CA PRO A 350 4.21 -19.31 -18.05
C PRO A 350 4.56 -18.51 -16.79
N ALA A 351 4.71 -17.19 -16.94
CA ALA A 351 4.66 -16.26 -15.82
C ALA A 351 3.20 -16.08 -15.38
N ILE A 352 2.98 -15.85 -14.08
CA ILE A 352 1.68 -15.45 -13.53
C ILE A 352 1.85 -14.03 -13.01
N ILE A 353 1.02 -13.11 -13.51
CA ILE A 353 0.90 -11.77 -12.92
C ILE A 353 -0.47 -11.71 -12.25
N ALA A 354 -0.46 -11.27 -10.99
CA ALA A 354 -1.65 -11.19 -10.18
C ALA A 354 -2.38 -9.87 -10.45
N GLY A 355 -3.71 -9.95 -10.55
CA GLY A 355 -4.58 -8.81 -10.30
C GLY A 355 -5.26 -8.94 -8.96
N SER A 356 -5.87 -7.87 -8.48
CA SER A 356 -6.57 -7.86 -7.20
C SER A 356 -7.78 -6.94 -7.24
N ALA A 357 -8.76 -7.29 -6.40
CA ALA A 357 -9.85 -6.40 -6.00
C ALA A 357 -9.94 -6.46 -4.47
N SER A 358 -9.75 -5.32 -3.81
CA SER A 358 -9.70 -5.24 -2.35
C SER A 358 -10.63 -4.15 -1.81
N HIS A 359 -11.03 -4.34 -0.56
CA HIS A 359 -11.76 -3.35 0.23
C HIS A 359 -11.24 -3.42 1.66
N SER A 360 -10.87 -2.26 2.21
CA SER A 360 -10.38 -2.12 3.57
C SER A 360 -11.11 -1.01 4.31
N GLU A 361 -11.59 -1.31 5.51
CA GLU A 361 -12.32 -0.35 6.34
C GLU A 361 -12.02 -0.55 7.84
N GLN A 362 -12.13 0.53 8.61
CA GLN A 362 -12.02 0.52 10.06
C GLN A 362 -13.27 -0.06 10.72
N PHE A 363 -13.12 -0.49 11.97
CA PHE A 363 -14.23 -0.90 12.80
C PHE A 363 -14.95 0.32 13.39
N PRO A 364 -16.28 0.28 13.55
CA PRO A 364 -17.18 -0.83 13.22
C PRO A 364 -17.64 -0.87 11.75
N GLY A 365 -17.20 0.08 10.91
CA GLY A 365 -17.63 0.25 9.51
C GLY A 365 -17.59 -1.03 8.69
N PHE A 366 -16.46 -1.74 8.72
CA PHE A 366 -16.23 -2.98 7.96
C PHE A 366 -17.30 -4.07 8.19
N PHE A 367 -17.87 -4.15 9.40
CA PHE A 367 -18.89 -5.14 9.76
C PHE A 367 -20.31 -4.54 9.87
N SER A 368 -20.47 -3.25 9.54
CA SER A 368 -21.76 -2.56 9.66
C SER A 368 -22.73 -2.91 8.52
N GLY A 369 -22.24 -3.50 7.43
CA GLY A 369 -23.03 -3.75 6.22
C GLY A 369 -22.54 -4.92 5.37
N LYS A 370 -22.90 -4.88 4.09
CA LYS A 370 -22.45 -5.85 3.08
C LYS A 370 -21.10 -5.43 2.55
N ILE A 371 -20.09 -6.28 2.68
CA ILE A 371 -18.76 -6.07 2.09
C ILE A 371 -18.82 -6.46 0.62
N ALA A 372 -18.58 -5.50 -0.26
CA ALA A 372 -18.57 -5.65 -1.73
C ALA A 372 -17.57 -4.64 -2.33
N PRO A 373 -17.12 -4.81 -3.59
CA PRO A 373 -16.32 -3.79 -4.26
C PRO A 373 -17.12 -2.49 -4.39
N GLU A 374 -16.50 -1.35 -4.07
CA GLU A 374 -17.12 -0.03 -4.21
C GLU A 374 -17.15 0.46 -5.66
N PHE A 375 -16.15 0.05 -6.45
CA PHE A 375 -16.00 0.38 -7.86
C PHE A 375 -15.32 -0.76 -8.63
N SER A 376 -15.29 -0.65 -9.95
CA SER A 376 -14.60 -1.58 -10.86
C SER A 376 -13.22 -1.04 -11.25
N THR A 377 -12.37 -1.83 -11.91
CA THR A 377 -11.10 -1.33 -12.48
C THR A 377 -11.30 -0.22 -13.53
N VAL A 378 -10.19 0.40 -13.94
CA VAL A 378 -10.13 1.29 -15.11
C VAL A 378 -10.77 0.62 -16.33
N GLN A 379 -11.47 1.40 -17.13
CA GLN A 379 -12.20 0.90 -18.30
C GLN A 379 -11.44 1.23 -19.57
N GLN A 380 -11.52 0.33 -20.56
CA GLN A 380 -10.92 0.53 -21.88
C GLN A 380 -9.46 1.03 -21.82
N PRO A 381 -8.55 0.33 -21.10
CA PRO A 381 -7.15 0.72 -21.10
C PRO A 381 -6.60 0.67 -22.53
N ARG A 382 -5.82 1.68 -22.89
CA ARG A 382 -5.25 1.86 -24.23
C ARG A 382 -3.77 2.21 -24.17
N ILE A 383 -3.06 1.75 -25.19
CA ILE A 383 -1.65 2.07 -25.43
C ILE A 383 -1.53 2.58 -26.85
N GLU A 384 -1.08 3.83 -27.04
CA GLU A 384 -1.06 4.50 -28.36
C GLU A 384 -2.43 4.42 -29.06
N GLY A 385 -3.52 4.58 -28.28
CA GLY A 385 -4.90 4.50 -28.74
C GLY A 385 -5.43 3.10 -29.07
N MET A 386 -4.59 2.06 -29.04
CA MET A 386 -4.98 0.66 -29.24
C MET A 386 -5.45 0.03 -27.94
N ASP A 387 -6.36 -0.95 -28.02
CA ASP A 387 -6.85 -1.70 -26.86
C ASP A 387 -5.70 -2.45 -26.17
N ALA A 388 -5.41 -2.11 -24.91
CA ALA A 388 -4.33 -2.70 -24.15
C ALA A 388 -4.62 -4.16 -23.76
N GLN A 389 -5.88 -4.61 -23.80
CA GLN A 389 -6.27 -6.00 -23.50
C GLN A 389 -6.17 -6.91 -24.73
N GLN A 390 -5.55 -6.43 -25.82
CA GLN A 390 -5.15 -7.21 -26.98
C GLN A 390 -3.64 -7.14 -27.17
N PRO A 391 -2.99 -8.12 -27.82
CA PRO A 391 -1.58 -8.02 -28.15
C PRO A 391 -1.31 -6.77 -29.01
N VAL A 392 -0.35 -5.96 -28.60
CA VAL A 392 0.03 -4.71 -29.28
C VAL A 392 1.51 -4.71 -29.58
N THR A 393 1.87 -4.17 -30.74
CA THR A 393 3.25 -3.89 -31.13
C THR A 393 3.47 -2.39 -31.18
N LEU A 394 4.41 -1.88 -30.39
CA LEU A 394 4.76 -0.48 -30.31
C LEU A 394 5.99 -0.18 -31.16
N THR A 395 6.03 1.01 -31.75
CA THR A 395 7.18 1.55 -32.50
C THR A 395 7.94 2.63 -31.71
N THR A 396 7.58 2.83 -30.44
CA THR A 396 8.16 3.81 -29.54
C THR A 396 8.39 3.20 -28.16
N THR A 397 9.41 3.68 -27.46
CA THR A 397 9.70 3.32 -26.06
C THR A 397 9.03 4.27 -25.06
N THR A 398 8.39 5.33 -25.53
CA THR A 398 7.66 6.33 -24.71
C THR A 398 6.19 6.42 -25.13
N PRO A 399 5.44 5.30 -25.14
CA PRO A 399 4.05 5.30 -25.56
C PRO A 399 3.15 6.12 -24.63
N GLU A 400 2.07 6.67 -25.19
CA GLU A 400 0.94 7.18 -24.43
C GLU A 400 0.10 6.03 -23.89
N LEU A 401 -0.21 6.09 -22.61
CA LEU A 401 -1.18 5.25 -21.92
C LEU A 401 -2.42 6.08 -21.64
N SER A 402 -3.60 5.52 -21.85
CA SER A 402 -4.86 6.16 -21.48
C SER A 402 -5.91 5.15 -21.05
N TRP A 403 -6.87 5.58 -20.25
CA TRP A 403 -7.99 4.76 -19.80
C TRP A 403 -9.19 5.65 -19.50
N VAL A 404 -10.33 5.01 -19.24
CA VAL A 404 -11.54 5.65 -18.74
C VAL A 404 -11.66 5.33 -17.24
N ALA A 405 -11.90 6.37 -16.43
CA ALA A 405 -12.13 6.19 -15.00
C ALA A 405 -13.37 5.33 -14.74
N PRO A 406 -13.40 4.52 -13.67
CA PRO A 406 -14.62 3.87 -13.24
C PRO A 406 -15.67 4.91 -12.76
N PRO A 407 -16.95 4.51 -12.61
CA PRO A 407 -17.99 5.42 -12.12
C PRO A 407 -17.64 5.99 -10.74
N PRO A 408 -17.70 7.31 -10.54
CA PRO A 408 -17.17 7.98 -9.34
C PRO A 408 -17.87 7.52 -8.06
N VAL A 409 -17.07 7.31 -7.02
CA VAL A 409 -17.56 7.09 -5.65
C VAL A 409 -17.76 8.46 -4.98
N PRO A 410 -18.96 8.77 -4.44
CA PRO A 410 -19.22 10.07 -3.81
C PRO A 410 -18.27 10.38 -2.65
N GLY A 411 -17.60 11.53 -2.72
CA GLY A 411 -16.69 11.99 -1.66
C GLY A 411 -15.26 11.47 -1.78
N GLU A 412 -14.96 10.67 -2.80
CA GLU A 412 -13.64 10.10 -3.02
C GLU A 412 -12.99 10.60 -4.31
N ARG A 413 -11.65 10.52 -4.36
CA ARG A 413 -10.86 10.79 -5.55
C ARG A 413 -10.14 9.53 -6.01
N TYR A 414 -10.03 9.39 -7.34
CA TYR A 414 -9.25 8.31 -7.94
C TYR A 414 -7.78 8.67 -8.05
N HIS A 415 -6.98 7.64 -7.84
CA HIS A 415 -5.54 7.68 -7.98
C HIS A 415 -5.10 6.46 -8.77
N TYR A 416 -4.21 6.69 -9.73
CA TYR A 416 -3.78 5.66 -10.64
C TYR A 416 -2.30 5.36 -10.45
N ILE A 417 -1.98 4.07 -10.38
CA ILE A 417 -0.62 3.58 -10.44
C ILE A 417 -0.52 2.63 -11.63
N VAL A 418 0.38 2.95 -12.56
CA VAL A 418 0.73 2.03 -13.64
C VAL A 418 2.01 1.32 -13.24
N PHE A 419 1.97 0.00 -13.05
CA PHE A 419 3.18 -0.81 -12.91
C PHE A 419 3.56 -1.43 -14.25
N ILE A 420 4.86 -1.45 -14.55
CA ILE A 420 5.41 -2.01 -15.77
C ILE A 420 6.23 -3.24 -15.41
N HIS A 421 5.96 -4.35 -16.09
CA HIS A 421 6.68 -5.60 -15.96
C HIS A 421 7.30 -6.00 -17.31
N GLU A 422 8.61 -6.27 -17.35
CA GLU A 422 9.25 -6.92 -18.49
C GLU A 422 9.04 -8.44 -18.40
N LEU A 423 8.63 -9.04 -19.51
CA LEU A 423 8.64 -10.48 -19.70
C LEU A 423 9.91 -10.89 -20.44
N SER A 424 10.61 -11.89 -19.91
CA SER A 424 11.79 -12.47 -20.56
C SER A 424 11.80 -14.00 -20.47
N VAL A 425 12.69 -14.62 -21.25
CA VAL A 425 12.87 -16.08 -21.27
C VAL A 425 14.07 -16.45 -20.40
N GLU A 426 13.85 -17.28 -19.39
CA GLU A 426 14.90 -17.88 -18.56
C GLU A 426 14.79 -19.42 -18.63
N GLY A 427 15.69 -20.04 -19.40
CA GLY A 427 15.59 -21.47 -19.70
C GLY A 427 14.31 -21.79 -20.49
N SER A 428 13.45 -22.64 -19.93
CA SER A 428 12.12 -22.95 -20.49
C SER A 428 10.98 -22.16 -19.85
N ALA A 429 11.28 -21.18 -18.98
CA ALA A 429 10.27 -20.38 -18.30
C ALA A 429 10.15 -18.97 -18.89
N THR A 430 8.93 -18.45 -18.92
CA THR A 430 8.68 -17.00 -18.97
C THR A 430 8.80 -16.46 -17.56
N VAL A 431 9.62 -15.45 -17.36
CA VAL A 431 9.77 -14.74 -16.08
C VAL A 431 9.29 -13.30 -16.23
N SER A 432 8.69 -12.77 -15.16
CA SER A 432 8.24 -11.38 -15.07
C SER A 432 9.11 -10.63 -14.09
N GLN A 433 9.62 -9.46 -14.50
CA GLN A 433 10.42 -8.58 -13.67
C GLN A 433 9.78 -7.19 -13.65
N TYR A 434 9.58 -6.63 -12.47
CA TYR A 434 9.17 -5.22 -12.32
C TYR A 434 10.28 -4.29 -12.85
N VAL A 435 9.91 -3.34 -13.71
CA VAL A 435 10.85 -2.37 -14.30
C VAL A 435 10.56 -0.93 -13.93
N GLY A 436 9.35 -0.60 -13.46
CA GLY A 436 9.04 0.74 -13.01
C GLY A 436 7.55 1.01 -12.81
N SER A 437 7.24 2.21 -12.32
CA SER A 437 5.87 2.67 -12.12
C SER A 437 5.68 4.16 -12.35
N ILE A 438 4.44 4.53 -12.67
CA ILE A 438 4.00 5.92 -12.79
C ILE A 438 2.77 6.12 -11.92
N ARG A 439 2.79 7.17 -11.11
CA ARG A 439 1.64 7.62 -10.32
C ARG A 439 1.05 8.89 -10.89
N THR A 440 -0.27 8.92 -11.05
CA THR A 440 -0.97 10.09 -11.59
C THR A 440 -2.41 10.14 -11.09
N ASN A 441 -2.99 11.33 -11.07
CA ASN A 441 -4.43 11.54 -10.87
C ASN A 441 -5.19 11.63 -12.20
N ASP A 442 -4.47 11.74 -13.32
CA ASP A 442 -5.04 11.81 -14.65
C ASP A 442 -5.30 10.43 -15.23
N THR A 443 -6.28 10.32 -16.13
CA THR A 443 -6.59 9.07 -16.84
C THR A 443 -5.75 8.87 -18.12
N ARG A 444 -4.65 9.61 -18.23
CA ARG A 444 -3.68 9.53 -19.33
C ARG A 444 -2.29 9.88 -18.83
N THR A 445 -1.28 9.25 -19.40
CA THR A 445 0.13 9.53 -19.10
C THR A 445 1.02 9.00 -20.22
N ARG A 446 2.11 9.68 -20.55
CA ARG A 446 3.14 9.15 -21.43
C ARG A 446 4.23 8.47 -20.61
N LEU A 447 4.72 7.31 -21.06
CA LEU A 447 5.86 6.66 -20.40
C LEU A 447 7.13 7.49 -20.58
N PRO A 448 7.85 7.83 -19.50
CA PRO A 448 9.18 8.41 -19.58
C PRO A 448 10.20 7.50 -20.27
N PRO A 449 11.26 8.07 -20.87
CA PRO A 449 12.34 7.27 -21.44
C PRO A 449 13.04 6.42 -20.38
N GLY A 450 13.51 5.24 -20.78
CA GLY A 450 14.27 4.33 -19.92
C GLY A 450 13.45 3.19 -19.30
N LEU A 451 12.12 3.26 -19.32
CA LEU A 451 11.25 2.18 -18.83
C LEU A 451 11.08 1.04 -19.83
N LEU A 452 11.02 1.36 -21.13
CA LEU A 452 10.90 0.37 -22.20
C LEU A 452 12.16 0.33 -23.07
N SER A 453 12.45 -0.85 -23.60
CA SER A 453 13.52 -1.11 -24.56
C SER A 453 12.98 -1.82 -25.80
N SER A 454 13.50 -1.45 -26.98
CA SER A 454 13.19 -2.16 -28.23
C SER A 454 13.62 -3.62 -28.16
N GLY A 455 12.85 -4.50 -28.80
CA GLY A 455 13.04 -5.95 -28.81
C GLY A 455 12.56 -6.67 -27.55
N ARG A 456 11.87 -5.99 -26.63
CA ARG A 456 11.38 -6.55 -25.37
C ARG A 456 9.86 -6.67 -25.34
N SER A 457 9.36 -7.50 -24.43
CA SER A 457 7.94 -7.74 -24.19
C SER A 457 7.56 -7.28 -22.80
N TYR A 458 6.40 -6.65 -22.64
CA TYR A 458 5.95 -6.03 -21.41
C TYR A 458 4.49 -6.36 -21.11
N VAL A 459 4.13 -6.26 -19.83
CA VAL A 459 2.76 -6.21 -19.36
C VAL A 459 2.60 -4.97 -18.49
N PHE A 460 1.51 -4.24 -18.72
CA PHE A 460 1.12 -3.09 -17.93
C PHE A 460 0.01 -3.49 -16.97
N THR A 461 0.12 -2.95 -15.77
CA THR A 461 -0.83 -3.16 -14.69
C THR A 461 -1.38 -1.80 -14.31
N PHE A 462 -2.69 -1.61 -14.44
CA PHE A 462 -3.38 -0.36 -14.11
C PHE A 462 -4.13 -0.57 -12.79
N ASP A 463 -3.57 0.00 -11.73
CA ASP A 463 -4.16 0.01 -10.41
C ASP A 463 -4.93 1.32 -10.21
N VAL A 464 -6.19 1.21 -9.81
CA VAL A 464 -7.01 2.34 -9.40
C VAL A 464 -7.39 2.19 -7.95
N ASN A 465 -7.06 3.21 -7.17
CA ASN A 465 -7.40 3.31 -5.76
C ASN A 465 -8.24 4.54 -5.51
N THR A 466 -9.06 4.51 -4.47
CA THR A 466 -9.77 5.69 -3.97
C THR A 466 -9.31 6.09 -2.59
N THR A 467 -9.31 7.39 -2.34
CA THR A 467 -9.17 7.94 -0.99
C THR A 467 -10.07 9.17 -0.81
N PRO A 468 -10.52 9.45 0.42
CA PRO A 468 -11.22 10.69 0.73
C PRO A 468 -10.29 11.92 0.82
N ASP A 469 -8.98 11.71 0.92
CA ASP A 469 -7.97 12.76 1.08
C ASP A 469 -7.33 13.18 -0.26
N ASN A 470 -6.84 14.43 -0.32
CA ASN A 470 -6.44 15.05 -1.58
C ASN A 470 -4.98 14.79 -2.02
N ASP A 471 -4.13 14.16 -1.18
CA ASP A 471 -2.68 14.29 -1.36
C ASP A 471 -1.87 12.99 -1.23
N ILE A 472 -2.34 11.94 -1.87
CA ILE A 472 -1.60 10.66 -1.96
C ILE A 472 -0.32 10.76 -2.80
N LEU A 473 -0.16 11.82 -3.62
CA LEU A 473 1.08 12.03 -4.37
C LEU A 473 2.23 12.45 -3.44
N GLN A 474 1.93 12.88 -2.21
CA GLN A 474 2.91 13.18 -1.16
C GLN A 474 3.33 11.96 -0.32
N GLN A 475 2.53 10.89 -0.32
CA GLN A 475 2.88 9.64 0.34
C GLN A 475 3.26 8.60 -0.70
N VAL A 476 4.56 8.40 -0.90
CA VAL A 476 5.08 7.58 -2.01
C VAL A 476 4.76 6.08 -1.81
N PHE A 477 4.12 5.62 -0.72
CA PHE A 477 3.94 4.16 -0.54
C PHE A 477 2.66 3.70 0.15
N ASN A 478 1.94 4.56 0.89
CA ASN A 478 0.76 4.13 1.63
C ASN A 478 -0.45 4.99 1.26
N LEU A 479 -1.60 4.33 1.10
CA LEU A 479 -2.88 4.99 0.88
C LEU A 479 -3.75 4.88 2.14
N PRO A 480 -4.35 5.97 2.63
CA PRO A 480 -5.17 5.99 3.84
C PRO A 480 -6.38 5.04 3.76
N ILE A 481 -6.91 4.63 4.92
CA ILE A 481 -8.12 3.80 5.04
C ILE A 481 -9.33 4.72 5.35
N PRO A 482 -10.52 4.52 4.75
CA PRO A 482 -10.90 3.43 3.86
C PRO A 482 -10.20 3.49 2.51
N ILE A 483 -9.92 2.31 1.97
CA ILE A 483 -9.38 2.14 0.63
C ILE A 483 -10.01 0.92 -0.02
N SER A 484 -10.49 1.14 -1.24
CA SER A 484 -10.74 0.08 -2.20
C SER A 484 -9.76 0.21 -3.35
N GLY A 485 -9.33 -0.92 -3.89
CA GLY A 485 -8.38 -0.99 -4.99
C GLY A 485 -8.79 -2.06 -5.98
N VAL A 486 -8.75 -1.75 -7.28
CA VAL A 486 -8.96 -2.76 -8.33
C VAL A 486 -7.92 -2.58 -9.42
N LEU A 487 -7.27 -3.69 -9.75
CA LEU A 487 -6.15 -3.74 -10.67
C LEU A 487 -6.55 -4.48 -11.96
N SER A 488 -6.32 -3.86 -13.12
CA SER A 488 -6.45 -4.50 -14.44
C SER A 488 -5.12 -4.66 -15.13
N LEU A 489 -5.07 -5.59 -16.10
CA LEU A 489 -3.85 -5.94 -16.81
C LEU A 489 -4.02 -5.74 -18.32
N SER A 490 -2.92 -5.41 -18.99
CA SER A 490 -2.80 -5.48 -20.45
C SER A 490 -2.55 -6.91 -20.91
N GLU A 491 -2.67 -7.15 -22.21
CA GLU A 491 -2.02 -8.29 -22.88
C GLU A 491 -0.51 -8.04 -23.05
N ILE A 492 0.19 -9.00 -23.65
CA ILE A 492 1.61 -8.85 -23.99
C ILE A 492 1.79 -7.72 -25.01
N ILE A 493 2.62 -6.75 -24.64
CA ILE A 493 3.00 -5.61 -25.48
C ILE A 493 4.44 -5.80 -25.93
N THR A 494 4.68 -5.82 -27.25
CA THR A 494 6.03 -5.94 -27.81
C THR A 494 6.51 -4.58 -28.32
N VAL A 495 7.76 -4.21 -28.03
CA VAL A 495 8.35 -2.96 -28.52
C VAL A 495 9.32 -3.28 -29.66
N GLN A 496 9.17 -2.62 -30.81
CA GLN A 496 10.03 -2.76 -32.00
C GLN A 496 11.11 -1.70 -32.07
#